data_AF-A0A3C1C7A7-F1
#
_entry.id   AF-A0A3C1C7A7-F1
#
_cell.length_a   1.000
_cell.length_b   1.000
_cell.length_c   1.000
_cell.angle_alpha   90.00
_cell.angle_beta   90.00
_cell.angle_gamma   90.00
#
_symmetry.space_group_name_H-M   'P 1'
#
loop_
_entity.id
_entity.type
_entity.pdbx_description
1 polymer ?
#
loop_
_entity_poly.entity_id
_entity_poly.type
_entity_poly.pdbx_seq_one_letter_code
_entity_poly.pdbx_strand_id
1 'polypeptide(L)'
;MEFSEKLKKFMENSAEASREFLEKAADQAQVWGEMGKLKIEILQLRNKAQSLTAKLGAEVYNLLIEKNEPMIGSSTPEIEPIIRDLKDLDRLIDEKESLYRSKGGKESDLNLQSRE
;
A
#
# COMPACT_ATOMS: atom_id res chain seq x y z
N MET A 1 30.82 -44.17 21.45
CA MET A 1 30.53 -42.74 21.20
C MET A 1 30.16 -42.12 22.53
N GLU A 2 31.06 -41.31 23.05
CA GLU A 2 30.99 -40.71 24.39
C GLU A 2 29.87 -39.66 24.45
N PHE A 3 29.11 -39.66 25.54
CA PHE A 3 28.00 -38.74 25.80
C PHE A 3 28.39 -37.26 25.63
N SER A 4 29.66 -36.94 25.89
CA SER A 4 30.29 -35.63 25.64
C SER A 4 30.21 -35.17 24.18
N GLU A 5 30.42 -36.07 23.22
CA GLU A 5 30.37 -35.72 21.79
C GLU A 5 28.94 -35.45 21.31
N LYS A 6 27.95 -36.16 21.87
CA LYS A 6 26.53 -35.88 21.62
C LYS A 6 26.10 -34.53 22.19
N LEU A 7 26.58 -34.16 23.38
CA LEU A 7 26.27 -32.88 24.01
C LEU A 7 26.90 -31.70 23.24
N LYS A 8 28.15 -31.85 22.79
CA LYS A 8 28.82 -30.85 21.93
C LYS A 8 28.08 -30.64 20.62
N LYS A 9 27.74 -31.71 19.90
CA LYS A 9 26.95 -31.62 18.65
C LYS A 9 25.58 -30.99 18.87
N PHE A 10 24.92 -31.31 19.99
CA PHE A 10 23.62 -30.71 20.32
C PHE A 10 23.76 -29.21 20.63
N MET A 11 24.80 -28.79 21.35
CA MET A 11 25.08 -27.38 21.61
C MET A 11 25.43 -26.61 20.33
N GLU A 12 26.31 -27.15 19.49
CA GLU A 12 26.69 -26.54 18.20
C GLU A 12 25.46 -26.40 17.30
N ASN A 13 24.66 -27.46 17.13
CA ASN A 13 23.42 -27.42 16.36
C ASN A 13 22.37 -26.47 16.96
N SER A 14 22.32 -26.32 18.29
CA SER A 14 21.36 -25.43 18.96
C SER A 14 21.73 -23.94 18.82
N ALA A 15 23.03 -23.62 18.82
CA ALA A 15 23.52 -22.26 18.65
C ALA A 15 23.33 -21.78 17.20
N GLU A 16 23.60 -22.67 16.24
CA GLU A 16 23.35 -22.40 14.82
C GLU A 16 21.85 -22.26 14.52
N ALA A 17 21.02 -23.18 15.01
CA ALA A 17 19.56 -23.10 14.84
C ALA A 17 18.96 -21.84 15.50
N SER A 18 19.48 -21.44 16.67
CA SER A 18 19.02 -20.20 17.33
C SER A 18 19.42 -18.96 16.54
N ARG A 19 20.63 -18.92 15.97
CA ARG A 19 21.07 -17.80 15.13
C ARG A 19 20.22 -17.69 13.86
N GLU A 20 19.99 -18.81 13.17
CA GLU A 20 19.15 -18.85 11.97
C GLU A 20 17.70 -18.41 12.28
N PHE A 21 17.16 -18.79 13.44
CA PHE A 21 15.83 -18.37 13.87
C PHE A 21 15.77 -16.88 14.21
N LEU A 22 16.80 -16.34 14.86
CA LEU A 22 16.90 -14.91 15.17
C LEU A 22 17.06 -14.06 13.91
N GLU A 23 17.87 -14.51 12.94
CA GLU A 23 18.01 -13.86 11.63
C GLU A 23 16.69 -13.85 10.87
N LYS A 24 15.99 -14.98 10.78
CA LYS A 24 14.65 -15.07 10.18
C LYS A 24 13.63 -14.16 10.87
N ALA A 25 13.67 -14.07 12.21
CA ALA A 25 12.78 -13.19 12.96
C ALA A 25 13.08 -11.71 12.71
N ALA A 26 14.35 -11.33 12.60
CA ALA A 26 14.77 -9.97 12.25
C ALA A 26 14.33 -9.59 10.84
N ASP A 27 14.54 -10.47 9.85
CA ASP A 27 14.11 -10.28 8.47
C ASP A 27 12.58 -10.11 8.39
N GLN A 28 11.83 -10.95 9.12
CA GLN A 28 10.37 -10.85 9.17
C GLN A 28 9.90 -9.52 9.79
N ALA A 29 10.56 -9.05 10.85
CA ALA A 29 10.24 -7.77 11.49
C ALA A 29 10.50 -6.58 10.55
N GLN A 30 11.59 -6.63 9.77
CA GLN A 30 11.88 -5.62 8.76
C GLN A 30 10.78 -5.59 7.68
N VAL A 31 10.39 -6.76 7.16
CA VAL A 31 9.31 -6.86 6.16
C VAL A 31 8.00 -6.27 6.69
N TRP A 32 7.66 -6.54 7.96
CA TRP A 32 6.46 -5.99 8.58
C TRP A 32 6.52 -4.46 8.74
N GLY A 33 7.68 -3.91 9.08
CA GLY A 33 7.88 -2.46 9.14
C GLY A 33 7.69 -1.80 7.78
N GLU A 34 8.31 -2.35 6.73
CA GLU A 34 8.15 -1.87 5.36
C GLU A 34 6.70 -1.96 4.88
N MET A 35 6.01 -3.06 5.22
CA MET A 35 4.61 -3.28 4.90
C MET A 35 3.68 -2.29 5.61
N GLY A 36 3.95 -2.00 6.88
CA GLY A 36 3.21 -1.00 7.64
C GLY A 36 3.32 0.39 7.00
N LYS A 37 4.54 0.80 6.61
CA LYS A 37 4.77 2.05 5.89
C LYS A 37 4.02 2.07 4.55
N LEU A 38 4.15 1.00 3.77
CA LEU A 38 3.52 0.86 2.46
C LEU A 38 1.99 0.94 2.55
N LYS A 39 1.38 0.31 3.55
CA LYS A 39 -0.06 0.42 3.83
C LYS A 39 -0.49 1.86 4.08
N ILE A 40 0.25 2.59 4.93
CA ILE A 40 -0.07 3.99 5.22
C ILE A 40 0.03 4.85 3.96
N GLU A 41 1.08 4.65 3.13
CA GLU A 41 1.22 5.34 1.85
C GLU A 41 0.04 5.08 0.91
N ILE A 42 -0.39 3.81 0.77
CA ILE A 42 -1.55 3.44 -0.06
C ILE A 42 -2.82 4.15 0.44
N LEU A 43 -3.09 4.12 1.74
CA LEU A 43 -4.28 4.77 2.32
C LEU A 43 -4.27 6.28 2.09
N GLN A 44 -3.11 6.92 2.20
CA GLN A 44 -2.97 8.36 1.91
C GLN A 44 -3.23 8.66 0.43
N LEU A 45 -2.69 7.84 -0.48
CA LEU A 45 -2.93 8.00 -1.92
C LEU A 45 -4.40 7.81 -2.27
N ARG A 46 -5.06 6.76 -1.75
CA ARG A 46 -6.50 6.52 -1.92
C ARG A 46 -7.35 7.68 -1.41
N ASN A 47 -7.05 8.20 -0.22
CA ASN A 47 -7.75 9.37 0.33
C ASN A 47 -7.56 10.62 -0.54
N LYS A 48 -6.35 10.83 -1.09
CA LYS A 48 -6.07 11.93 -2.01
C LYS A 48 -6.85 11.77 -3.31
N ALA A 49 -6.89 10.58 -3.88
CA ALA A 49 -7.67 10.28 -5.08
C ALA A 49 -9.16 10.55 -4.83
N GLN A 50 -9.72 10.05 -3.72
CA GLN A 50 -11.11 10.31 -3.33
C GLN A 50 -11.42 11.82 -3.24
N SER A 51 -10.52 12.60 -2.63
CA SER A 51 -10.67 14.05 -2.54
C SER A 51 -10.67 14.73 -3.91
N LEU A 52 -9.76 14.33 -4.81
CA LEU A 52 -9.73 14.85 -6.18
C LEU A 52 -10.94 14.42 -7.00
N THR A 53 -11.47 13.20 -6.80
CA THR A 53 -12.72 12.76 -7.43
C THR A 53 -13.90 13.61 -6.97
N ALA A 54 -14.00 13.93 -5.67
CA ALA A 54 -15.02 14.83 -5.17
C ALA A 54 -14.89 16.25 -5.77
N LYS A 55 -13.66 16.77 -5.86
CA LYS A 55 -13.36 18.06 -6.50
C LYS A 55 -13.75 18.05 -7.98
N LEU A 56 -13.42 16.97 -8.70
CA LEU A 56 -13.81 16.80 -10.10
C LEU A 56 -15.34 16.83 -10.26
N GLY A 57 -16.07 16.09 -9.41
CA GLY A 57 -17.53 16.09 -9.41
C GLY A 57 -18.13 17.47 -9.17
N ALA A 58 -17.58 18.24 -8.22
CA ALA A 58 -17.99 19.61 -7.96
C ALA A 58 -17.74 20.54 -9.17
N GLU A 59 -16.58 20.44 -9.81
CA GLU A 59 -16.26 21.26 -10.99
C GLU A 59 -17.12 20.87 -12.20
N VAL A 60 -17.37 19.58 -12.41
CA VAL A 60 -18.28 19.08 -13.45
C VAL A 60 -19.70 19.63 -13.23
N TYR A 61 -20.19 19.61 -11.99
CA TYR A 61 -21.50 20.19 -11.65
C TYR A 61 -21.53 21.70 -11.93
N ASN A 62 -20.49 22.43 -11.51
CA ASN A 62 -20.35 23.87 -11.77
C ASN A 62 -20.40 24.19 -13.27
N LEU A 63 -19.66 23.44 -14.10
CA LEU A 63 -19.65 23.63 -15.55
C LEU A 63 -21.02 23.35 -16.18
N LEU A 64 -21.63 22.21 -15.85
CA LEU A 64 -22.86 21.77 -16.50
C LEU A 64 -24.10 22.53 -16.02
N ILE A 65 -24.20 22.82 -14.73
CA ILE A 65 -25.44 23.34 -14.12
C ILE A 65 -25.34 24.85 -13.89
N GLU A 66 -24.25 25.33 -13.30
CA GLU A 66 -24.12 26.76 -12.98
C GLU A 66 -23.73 27.58 -14.21
N LYS A 67 -22.76 27.10 -15.00
CA LYS A 67 -22.30 27.77 -16.22
C LYS A 67 -23.06 27.38 -17.49
N ASN A 68 -23.92 26.36 -17.43
CA ASN A 68 -24.67 25.83 -18.57
C ASN A 68 -23.79 25.48 -19.79
N GLU A 69 -22.59 24.93 -19.54
CA GLU A 69 -21.73 24.44 -20.60
C GLU A 69 -22.43 23.28 -21.35
N PRO A 70 -22.62 23.38 -22.68
CA PRO A 70 -23.42 22.40 -23.43
C PRO A 70 -22.71 21.05 -23.58
N MET A 71 -21.38 21.02 -23.42
CA MET A 71 -20.56 19.82 -23.51
C MET A 71 -19.28 20.02 -22.71
N ILE A 72 -18.95 19.02 -21.90
CA ILE A 72 -17.66 18.91 -21.21
C ILE A 72 -16.95 17.64 -21.66
N GLY A 73 -15.63 17.65 -21.67
CA GLY A 73 -14.80 16.50 -22.03
C GLY A 73 -13.51 16.45 -21.22
N SER A 74 -12.72 15.40 -21.40
CA SER A 74 -11.49 15.19 -20.61
C SER A 74 -10.42 16.28 -20.82
N SER A 75 -10.54 17.08 -21.86
CA SER A 75 -9.65 18.22 -22.17
C SER A 75 -10.25 19.58 -21.80
N THR A 76 -11.42 19.61 -21.15
CA THR A 76 -12.02 20.88 -20.68
C THR A 76 -11.06 21.52 -19.65
N PRO A 77 -10.62 22.78 -19.86
CA PRO A 77 -9.52 23.38 -19.10
C PRO A 77 -9.65 23.31 -17.57
N GLU A 78 -10.87 23.44 -17.04
CA GLU A 78 -11.13 23.41 -15.60
C GLU A 78 -10.95 22.03 -14.96
N ILE A 79 -11.17 20.95 -15.73
CA ILE A 79 -11.15 19.57 -15.21
C ILE A 79 -9.98 18.72 -15.73
N GLU A 80 -9.37 19.09 -16.86
CA GLU A 80 -8.17 18.44 -17.40
C GLU A 80 -7.06 18.22 -16.34
N PRO A 81 -6.66 19.23 -15.55
CA PRO A 81 -5.59 19.02 -14.57
C PRO A 81 -6.00 18.05 -13.47
N ILE A 82 -7.28 18.06 -13.05
CA ILE A 82 -7.80 17.16 -12.04
C ILE A 82 -7.81 15.72 -12.57
N ILE A 83 -8.20 15.52 -13.83
CA ILE A 83 -8.21 14.21 -14.49
C ILE A 83 -6.79 13.67 -14.65
N ARG A 84 -5.83 14.53 -15.03
CA ARG A 84 -4.42 14.13 -15.14
C ARG A 84 -3.86 13.69 -13.79
N ASP A 85 -4.08 14.50 -12.74
CA ASP A 85 -3.61 14.18 -11.39
C ASP A 85 -4.24 12.89 -10.85
N LEU A 86 -5.52 12.63 -11.16
CA LEU A 86 -6.19 11.37 -10.82
C LEU A 86 -5.55 10.17 -11.51
N LYS A 87 -5.26 10.26 -12.81
CA LYS A 87 -4.57 9.17 -13.54
C LYS A 87 -3.20 8.87 -12.96
N ASP A 88 -2.46 9.90 -12.56
CA ASP A 88 -1.15 9.73 -11.92
C ASP A 88 -1.28 9.06 -10.55
N LEU A 89 -2.30 9.42 -9.77
CA LEU A 89 -2.57 8.79 -8.48
C LEU A 89 -2.99 7.33 -8.66
N ASP A 90 -3.89 7.02 -9.60
CA ASP A 90 -4.35 5.66 -9.87
C ASP A 90 -3.17 4.74 -10.21
N ARG A 91 -2.27 5.21 -11.09
CA ARG A 91 -1.04 4.47 -11.41
C ARG A 91 -0.17 4.22 -10.17
N LEU A 92 0.03 5.24 -9.34
CA LEU A 92 0.84 5.12 -8.12
C LEU A 92 0.20 4.18 -7.10
N ILE A 93 -1.13 4.21 -6.97
CA ILE A 93 -1.90 3.30 -6.12
C ILE A 93 -1.70 1.87 -6.60
N ASP A 94 -1.90 1.60 -7.89
CA ASP A 94 -1.75 0.26 -8.48
C ASP A 94 -0.34 -0.32 -8.28
N GLU A 95 0.69 0.51 -8.46
CA GLU A 95 2.09 0.13 -8.23
C GLU A 95 2.34 -0.26 -6.77
N LYS A 96 1.86 0.58 -5.83
CA LYS A 96 2.08 0.39 -4.39
C LYS A 96 1.28 -0.79 -3.84
N GLU A 97 0.05 -0.96 -4.29
CA GLU A 97 -0.78 -2.11 -3.91
C GLU A 97 -0.25 -3.42 -4.47
N SER A 98 0.28 -3.41 -5.70
CA SER A 98 0.93 -4.59 -6.27
C SER A 98 2.18 -4.97 -5.49
N LEU A 99 2.97 -3.99 -5.05
CA LEU A 99 4.10 -4.22 -4.13
C LEU A 99 3.66 -4.73 -2.76
N TYR A 100 2.53 -4.24 -2.24
CA TYR A 100 1.98 -4.69 -0.97
C TYR A 100 1.53 -6.15 -1.04
N ARG A 101 0.83 -6.52 -2.13
CA ARG A 101 0.43 -7.90 -2.41
C ARG A 101 1.63 -8.83 -2.59
N SER A 102 2.68 -8.39 -3.29
CA SER A 102 3.88 -9.23 -3.51
C SER A 102 4.66 -9.50 -2.22
N LYS A 103 4.56 -8.61 -1.23
CA LYS A 103 5.12 -8.78 0.13
C LYS A 103 4.17 -9.53 1.09
N GLY A 104 3.05 -10.08 0.60
CA GLY A 104 2.14 -10.94 1.38
C GLY A 104 0.95 -10.22 2.04
N GLY A 105 0.73 -8.93 1.73
CA GLY A 105 -0.43 -8.19 2.21
C GLY A 105 -1.73 -8.59 1.50
N LYS A 106 -2.86 -8.46 2.19
CA LYS A 106 -4.19 -8.77 1.65
C LYS A 106 -4.98 -7.50 1.40
N GLU A 107 -5.91 -7.57 0.45
CA GLU A 107 -6.82 -6.44 0.16
C GLU A 107 -7.66 -6.04 1.38
N SER A 108 -8.04 -7.01 2.21
CA SER A 108 -8.72 -6.77 3.48
C SER A 108 -7.95 -5.84 4.42
N ASP A 109 -6.62 -5.81 4.31
CA ASP A 109 -5.77 -4.98 5.16
C ASP A 109 -5.80 -3.51 4.73
N LEU A 110 -6.25 -3.23 3.51
CA LEU A 110 -6.34 -1.90 2.89
C LEU A 110 -7.75 -1.31 2.95
N ASN A 111 -8.74 -2.09 3.39
CA ASN A 111 -10.11 -1.64 3.59
C ASN A 111 -10.29 -1.10 5.02
N LEU A 112 -10.57 0.20 5.15
CA LEU A 112 -10.83 0.84 6.45
C LEU A 112 -12.20 0.50 7.04
N GLN A 113 -13.05 -0.25 6.34
CA GLN A 113 -14.33 -0.75 6.84
C GLN A 113 -14.15 -2.06 7.63
N SER A 114 -13.55 -1.97 8.81
CA SER A 114 -13.64 -3.02 9.81
C SER A 114 -13.43 -2.41 11.19
N ARG A 115 -14.48 -1.77 11.69
CA ARG A 115 -14.80 -1.48 13.10
C ARG A 115 -16.02 -0.55 13.11
N GLU A 116 -17.20 -1.14 12.89
CA GLU A 116 -18.42 -0.69 13.57
C GLU A 116 -18.49 -1.40 14.92
#